data_AF-A0A1V4EMS3-F1
#
_entry.id   AF-A0A1V4EMS3-F1
#
_cell.length_a   1.000
_cell.length_b   1.000
_cell.length_c   1.000
_cell.angle_alpha   90.00
_cell.angle_beta   90.00
_cell.angle_gamma   90.00
#
_symmetry.space_group_name_H-M   'P 1'
#
loop_
_entity.id
_entity.type
_entity.pdbx_description
1 polymer ?
#
loop_
_entity_poly.entity_id
_entity_poly.type
_entity_poly.pdbx_seq_one_letter_code
_entity_poly.pdbx_strand_id
1 'polypeptide(L)'
;MARWYGLWHGGNGYGPPEPDDLEEFASLAEARRKLADRHRYGYWQRSHFAFTRREAADVLTPCVGDDCEITLYGTADGLDYPDRRIFLGPRDGVRIERC
;
A
#
# COMPACT_ATOMS: atom_id res chain seq x y z
N MET A 1 5.58 -13.58 -13.06
CA MET A 1 5.73 -12.62 -11.94
C MET A 1 4.63 -12.90 -10.95
N ALA A 2 4.94 -13.01 -9.65
CA ALA A 2 3.94 -13.26 -8.62
C ALA A 2 3.20 -11.95 -8.28
N ARG A 3 1.87 -12.02 -8.23
CA ARG A 3 1.02 -10.92 -7.74
C ARG A 3 1.17 -10.79 -6.22
N TRP A 4 0.92 -9.59 -5.72
CA TRP A 4 0.94 -9.26 -4.30
C TRP A 4 -0.35 -8.55 -3.94
N TYR A 5 -0.80 -8.75 -2.71
CA TYR A 5 -2.03 -8.17 -2.19
C TYR A 5 -1.69 -7.33 -0.96
N GLY A 6 -2.13 -6.08 -0.90
CA GLY A 6 -1.69 -5.15 0.13
C GLY A 6 -2.82 -4.39 0.79
N LEU A 7 -2.72 -4.26 2.12
CA LEU A 7 -3.54 -3.38 2.93
C LEU A 7 -2.69 -2.20 3.40
N TRP A 8 -3.24 -0.99 3.25
CA TRP A 8 -2.58 0.25 3.65
C TRP A 8 -2.90 0.56 5.12
N HIS A 9 -1.89 0.92 5.90
CA HIS A 9 -2.04 1.34 7.28
C HIS A 9 -1.34 2.68 7.52
N GLY A 10 -1.71 3.35 8.62
CA GLY A 10 -1.10 4.60 9.05
C GLY A 10 -1.43 5.79 8.15
N GLY A 11 -0.99 6.98 8.56
CA GLY A 11 -1.33 8.24 7.92
C GLY A 11 -2.59 8.87 8.52
N ASN A 12 -2.58 10.18 8.64
CA ASN A 12 -3.61 10.96 9.36
C ASN A 12 -5.04 10.87 8.78
N GLY A 13 -5.22 10.21 7.64
CA GLY A 13 -6.52 10.08 6.96
C GLY A 13 -6.96 8.65 6.69
N TYR A 14 -6.22 7.64 7.17
CA TYR A 14 -6.65 6.25 7.07
C TYR A 14 -7.38 5.81 8.33
N GLY A 15 -8.57 5.24 8.15
CA GLY A 15 -9.17 4.37 9.16
C GLY A 15 -8.41 3.02 9.21
N PRO A 16 -8.73 2.15 10.19
CA PRO A 16 -8.25 0.77 10.16
C PRO A 16 -8.59 0.12 8.80
N PRO A 17 -7.63 -0.54 8.12
CA PRO A 17 -7.92 -1.13 6.82
C PRO A 17 -8.92 -2.27 6.94
N GLU A 18 -9.84 -2.31 5.98
CA GLU A 18 -10.83 -3.36 5.87
C GLU A 18 -10.42 -4.37 4.79
N PRO A 19 -10.93 -5.63 4.85
CA PRO A 19 -10.62 -6.63 3.83
C PRO A 19 -11.00 -6.21 2.40
N ASP A 20 -11.94 -5.27 2.24
CA ASP A 20 -12.37 -4.75 0.94
C ASP A 20 -11.42 -3.67 0.37
N ASP A 21 -10.53 -3.12 1.18
CA ASP A 21 -9.48 -2.19 0.75
C ASP A 21 -8.23 -2.91 0.21
N LEU A 22 -8.28 -4.23 0.10
CA LEU A 22 -7.19 -5.05 -0.41
C LEU A 22 -6.85 -4.67 -1.85
N GLU A 23 -5.63 -4.18 -2.04
CA GLU A 23 -5.13 -3.72 -3.34
C GLU A 23 -4.23 -4.78 -3.97
N GLU A 24 -4.38 -5.03 -5.27
CA GLU A 24 -3.48 -5.87 -6.04
C GLU A 24 -2.28 -5.07 -6.61
N PHE A 25 -1.10 -5.67 -6.53
CA PHE A 25 0.13 -5.20 -7.14
C PHE A 25 0.72 -6.30 -8.04
N ALA A 26 1.22 -5.94 -9.21
CA ALA A 26 1.92 -6.85 -10.11
C ALA A 26 3.32 -7.25 -9.58
N SER A 27 3.88 -6.47 -8.64
CA SER A 27 5.17 -6.78 -8.00
C SER A 27 5.41 -6.00 -6.70
N LEU A 28 6.36 -6.47 -5.87
CA LEU A 28 6.87 -5.70 -4.73
C LEU A 28 7.47 -4.34 -5.14
N ALA A 29 8.10 -4.27 -6.31
CA ALA A 29 8.70 -3.03 -6.82
C ALA A 29 7.63 -1.97 -7.11
N GLU A 30 6.46 -2.41 -7.59
CA GLU A 30 5.31 -1.53 -7.80
C GLU A 30 4.74 -1.02 -6.48
N ALA A 31 4.49 -1.90 -5.51
CA ALA A 31 4.01 -1.50 -4.18
C ALA A 31 4.96 -0.49 -3.51
N ARG A 32 6.27 -0.76 -3.59
CA ARG A 32 7.33 0.15 -3.13
C ARG A 32 7.27 1.51 -3.83
N ARG A 33 7.20 1.52 -5.16
CA ARG A 33 7.14 2.76 -5.93
C ARG A 33 5.88 3.55 -5.57
N LYS A 34 4.74 2.87 -5.44
CA LYS A 34 3.47 3.50 -5.11
C LYS A 34 3.49 4.18 -3.74
N LEU A 35 4.08 3.58 -2.72
CA LEU A 35 4.26 4.24 -1.41
C LEU A 35 5.10 5.52 -1.54
N ALA A 36 6.25 5.44 -2.23
CA ALA A 36 7.14 6.59 -2.42
C ALA A 36 6.46 7.73 -3.20
N ASP A 37 5.76 7.39 -4.29
CA ASP A 37 5.06 8.38 -5.13
C ASP A 37 3.94 9.06 -4.35
N ARG A 38 3.19 8.31 -3.54
CA ARG A 38 2.11 8.86 -2.71
C ARG A 38 2.62 9.77 -1.61
N HIS A 39 3.71 9.39 -0.93
CA HIS A 39 4.33 10.26 0.07
C HIS A 39 4.83 11.57 -0.56
N ARG A 40 5.45 11.49 -1.73
CA ARG A 40 6.04 12.67 -2.38
C ARG A 40 5.04 13.55 -3.13
N TYR A 41 4.01 12.96 -3.72
CA TYR A 41 3.14 13.64 -4.69
C TYR A 41 1.65 13.45 -4.41
N GLY A 42 1.25 12.68 -3.40
CA GLY A 42 -0.14 12.29 -3.16
C GLY A 42 -1.11 13.45 -2.96
N TYR A 43 -0.61 14.64 -2.58
CA TYR A 43 -1.41 15.85 -2.44
C TYR A 43 -1.82 16.51 -3.77
N TRP A 44 -1.22 16.15 -4.90
CA TRP A 44 -1.53 16.74 -6.22
C TRP A 44 -1.59 15.74 -7.37
N GLN A 45 -1.01 14.55 -7.23
CA GLN A 45 -1.09 13.48 -8.20
C GLN A 45 -2.08 12.40 -7.72
N ARG A 46 -3.03 12.04 -8.59
CA ARG A 46 -3.95 10.93 -8.32
C ARG A 46 -3.20 9.60 -8.40
N SER A 47 -3.52 8.71 -7.47
CA SER A 47 -3.04 7.34 -7.43
C SER A 47 -4.16 6.38 -7.79
N HIS A 48 -3.88 5.44 -8.68
CA HIS A 48 -4.80 4.38 -9.05
C HIS A 48 -4.71 3.22 -8.06
N PHE A 49 -5.85 2.72 -7.56
CA PHE A 49 -5.97 1.58 -6.67
C PHE A 49 -6.75 0.47 -7.36
N ALA A 50 -6.08 -0.66 -7.60
CA ALA A 50 -6.67 -1.87 -8.15
C ALA A 50 -7.20 -2.75 -7.01
N PHE A 51 -8.35 -2.40 -6.45
CA PHE A 51 -8.94 -3.19 -5.37
C PHE A 51 -9.42 -4.56 -5.85
N THR A 52 -9.28 -5.59 -5.01
CA THR A 52 -9.70 -6.96 -5.37
C THR A 52 -11.17 -7.23 -5.11
N ARG A 53 -11.78 -6.52 -4.15
CA ARG A 53 -13.16 -6.78 -3.66
C ARG A 53 -14.12 -5.61 -3.88
N ARG A 54 -13.65 -4.51 -4.48
CA ARG A 54 -14.48 -3.36 -4.85
C ARG A 54 -13.98 -2.72 -6.14
N GLU A 55 -14.73 -1.74 -6.64
CA GLU A 55 -14.36 -1.01 -7.85
C GLU A 55 -13.02 -0.29 -7.68
N ALA A 56 -12.18 -0.35 -8.72
CA ALA A 56 -10.92 0.38 -8.76
C ALA A 56 -11.17 1.88 -8.64
N ALA A 57 -10.23 2.60 -8.04
CA ALA A 57 -10.39 4.03 -7.79
C ALA A 57 -9.12 4.81 -8.11
N ASP A 58 -9.30 5.99 -8.70
CA ASP A 58 -8.24 6.98 -8.86
C ASP A 58 -8.49 8.10 -7.85
N VAL A 59 -7.61 8.27 -6.86
CA VAL A 59 -7.83 9.25 -5.77
C VAL A 59 -6.56 10.02 -5.42
N LEU A 60 -6.72 11.25 -4.93
CA LEU A 60 -5.62 11.95 -4.25
C LEU A 60 -5.37 11.28 -2.89
N THR A 61 -4.11 11.26 -2.46
CA THR A 61 -3.70 10.62 -1.20
C THR A 61 -2.90 11.59 -0.31
N PRO A 62 -3.43 12.79 0.01
CA PRO A 62 -2.73 13.77 0.84
C PRO A 62 -2.52 13.29 2.29
N CYS A 63 -3.18 12.20 2.69
CA CYS A 63 -3.11 11.62 4.02
C CYS A 63 -1.89 10.72 4.26
N VAL A 64 -1.06 10.47 3.24
CA VAL A 64 0.15 9.66 3.42
C VAL A 64 1.21 10.44 4.18
N GLY A 65 1.69 9.86 5.28
CA GLY A 65 2.76 10.40 6.12
C GLY A 65 3.84 9.36 6.40
N ASP A 66 4.82 9.71 7.24
CA ASP A 66 5.97 8.86 7.57
C ASP A 66 5.58 7.56 8.31
N ASP A 67 4.39 7.52 8.88
CA ASP A 67 3.78 6.37 9.55
C ASP A 67 3.00 5.46 8.58
N CYS A 68 2.94 5.79 7.29
CA CYS A 68 2.26 4.96 6.30
C CYS A 68 3.04 3.72 5.92
N GLU A 69 2.30 2.64 5.75
CA GLU A 69 2.83 1.35 5.38
C GLU A 69 1.84 0.48 4.61
N ILE A 70 2.36 -0.58 4.02
CA ILE A 70 1.61 -1.61 3.32
C ILE A 70 1.96 -2.95 3.96
N THR A 71 0.95 -3.63 4.50
CA THR A 71 1.04 -5.04 4.86
C THR A 71 0.74 -5.86 3.62
N LEU A 72 1.63 -6.79 3.25
CA LEU A 72 1.57 -7.55 2.01
C LEU A 72 1.37 -9.05 2.24
N TYR A 73 0.56 -9.63 1.37
CA TYR A 73 0.17 -11.04 1.37
C TYR A 73 0.51 -11.69 0.03
N GLY A 74 0.88 -12.98 0.09
CA GLY A 74 1.12 -13.79 -1.11
C GLY A 74 -0.15 -14.25 -1.82
N THR A 75 -1.31 -14.16 -1.15
CA THR A 75 -2.63 -14.54 -1.69
C THR A 75 -3.70 -13.54 -1.23
N ALA A 76 -4.80 -13.43 -1.98
CA ALA A 76 -5.89 -12.50 -1.66
C ALA A 76 -6.73 -12.94 -0.45
N ASP A 77 -6.75 -14.24 -0.15
CA ASP A 77 -7.57 -14.82 0.92
C ASP A 77 -6.78 -15.10 2.21
N GLY A 78 -5.44 -15.07 2.15
CA GLY A 78 -4.55 -15.39 3.28
C GLY A 78 -4.23 -14.21 4.19
N LEU A 79 -5.24 -13.42 4.58
CA LEU A 79 -5.02 -12.16 5.31
C LEU A 79 -4.54 -12.33 6.76
N ASP A 80 -4.62 -13.55 7.31
CA ASP A 80 -4.13 -13.86 8.65
C ASP A 80 -2.60 -13.96 8.73
N TYR A 81 -1.92 -14.15 7.59
CA TYR A 81 -0.48 -14.42 7.53
C TYR A 81 0.20 -13.43 6.58
N PRO A 82 0.55 -12.22 7.05
CA PRO A 82 1.33 -11.28 6.25
C PRO A 82 2.70 -11.89 5.91
N ASP A 83 3.14 -11.74 4.67
CA ASP A 83 4.49 -12.18 4.24
C ASP A 83 5.50 -11.05 4.42
N ARG A 84 5.08 -9.81 4.14
CA ARG A 84 5.97 -8.63 4.15
C ARG A 84 5.27 -7.38 4.63
N ARG A 85 6.10 -6.41 5.03
CA ARG A 85 5.69 -5.04 5.31
C ARG A 85 6.57 -4.08 4.52
N ILE A 86 5.94 -3.08 3.90
CA ILE A 86 6.61 -1.97 3.21
C ILE A 86 6.31 -0.69 3.97
N PHE A 87 7.32 0.09 4.31
CA PHE A 87 7.16 1.33 5.08
C PHE A 87 8.22 2.35 4.71
N LEU A 88 7.98 3.61 5.08
CA LEU A 88 8.94 4.69 4.87
C LEU A 88 10.07 4.59 5.90
N GLY A 89 11.30 4.58 5.39
CA GLY A 89 12.51 4.67 6.18
C GLY A 89 13.13 6.08 6.11
N PRO A 90 14.30 6.26 6.74
CA PRO A 90 14.97 7.56 6.78
C PRO A 90 15.24 8.13 5.38
N ARG A 91 15.10 9.45 5.23
CA ARG A 91 15.36 10.19 3.98
C ARG A 91 14.54 9.69 2.80
N ASP A 92 13.24 9.47 3.01
CA ASP A 92 12.27 8.98 2.01
C ASP A 92 12.61 7.61 1.41
N GLY A 93 13.49 6.84 2.08
CA GLY A 93 13.91 5.53 1.62
C GLY A 93 12.88 4.47 1.97
N VAL A 94 12.18 3.90 1.00
CA VAL A 94 11.23 2.79 1.26
C VAL A 94 11.97 1.51 1.67
N ARG A 95 11.57 0.93 2.80
CA ARG A 95 12.07 -0.35 3.32
C ARG A 95 11.05 -1.46 3.10
N ILE A 96 11.55 -2.68 2.98
CA ILE A 96 10.75 -3.91 2.86
C ILE A 96 11.30 -4.91 3.86
N GLU A 97 10.44 -5.41 4.74
CA GLU A 97 10.78 -6.40 5.75
C GLU A 97 9.88 -7.63 5.63
N ARG A 98 10.39 -8.78 6.06
CA ARG A 98 9.61 -10.02 6.13
C ARG A 98 8.91 -10.09 7.49
N CYS A 99 7.66 -10.51 7.50
CA CYS A 99 6.89 -10.70 8.73
C CYS A 99 7.12 -12.09 9.32
#